data_AF-A0A4P5SZU5-F1
#
_entry.id   AF-A0A4P5SZU5-F1
#
_cell.length_a   1.000
_cell.length_b   1.000
_cell.length_c   1.000
_cell.angle_alpha   90.00
_cell.angle_beta   90.00
_cell.angle_gamma   90.00
#
_symmetry.space_group_name_H-M   'P 1'
#
loop_
_entity.id
_entity.type
_entity.pdbx_description
1 polymer ?
#
loop_
_entity_poly.entity_id
_entity_poly.type
_entity_poly.pdbx_seq_one_letter_code
_entity_poly.pdbx_strand_id
1 'polypeptide(L)'
;MDTSSLLAKEINLSPEQEKQHRELREAHFKNVGVYYDSIRQVKTALFTTTGAAATDSLLSVSNQKINDWQSTINSLTVSYLQKVRKLLTEEQQKGYDQFVVKMMQRGRRDSSRGR
;
A
#
# COMPACT_ATOMS: atom_id res chain seq x y z
N MET A 1 -3.12 5.68 11.27
CA MET A 1 -1.81 5.81 11.95
C MET A 1 -0.76 6.20 10.92
N ASP A 2 0.05 7.21 11.21
CA ASP A 2 1.16 7.58 10.32
C ASP A 2 2.33 6.59 10.50
N THR A 3 2.48 5.68 9.54
CA THR A 3 3.55 4.68 9.52
C THR A 3 4.95 5.29 9.51
N SER A 4 5.10 6.54 9.05
CA SER A 4 6.37 7.27 9.09
C SER A 4 6.80 7.60 10.50
N SER A 5 5.87 8.07 11.33
CA SER A 5 6.12 8.37 12.74
C SER A 5 6.47 7.13 13.57
N LEU A 6 5.95 5.96 13.16
CA LEU A 6 6.26 4.68 13.81
C LEU A 6 7.64 4.18 13.40
N LEU A 7 7.99 4.29 12.11
CA LEU A 7 9.32 3.91 11.63
C LEU A 7 10.42 4.78 12.24
N ALA A 8 10.24 6.11 12.26
CA ALA A 8 11.22 7.04 12.81
C ALA A 8 11.57 6.72 14.28
N LYS A 9 10.56 6.32 15.07
CA LYS A 9 10.73 5.91 16.47
C LYS A 9 11.40 4.53 16.64
N GLU A 10 11.21 3.61 15.70
CA GLU A 10 11.72 2.24 15.82
C GLU A 10 13.22 2.15 15.51
N ILE A 11 13.72 2.99 14.58
CA ILE A 11 15.11 2.88 14.07
C ILE A 11 15.93 4.17 14.17
N ASN A 12 15.45 5.16 14.92
CA ASN A 12 16.16 6.42 15.19
C ASN A 12 16.72 7.07 13.92
N LEU A 13 15.83 7.48 13.01
CA LEU A 13 16.23 8.18 11.79
C LEU A 13 16.91 9.50 12.11
N SER A 14 17.93 9.86 11.34
CA SER A 14 18.49 11.22 11.38
C SER A 14 17.52 12.22 10.73
N PRO A 15 17.62 13.53 11.03
CA PRO A 15 16.75 14.54 10.41
C PRO A 15 16.78 14.51 8.87
N GLU A 16 17.93 14.22 8.28
CA GLU A 16 18.06 14.09 6.82
C GLU A 16 17.35 12.83 6.30
N GLN A 17 17.50 11.69 6.99
CA GLN A 17 16.79 10.46 6.63
C GLN A 17 15.27 10.61 6.79
N GLU A 18 14.80 11.34 7.81
CA GLU A 18 13.38 11.63 8.00
C GLU A 18 12.80 12.46 6.87
N LYS A 19 13.53 13.47 6.40
CA LYS A 19 13.14 14.31 5.26
C LYS A 19 13.03 13.47 3.99
N GLN A 20 14.07 12.71 3.66
CA GLN A 20 14.09 11.84 2.47
C GLN A 20 13.01 10.75 2.53
N HIS A 21 12.78 10.19 3.72
CA HIS A 21 11.71 9.23 3.94
C HIS A 21 10.33 9.85 3.68
N ARG A 22 10.09 11.08 4.14
CA ARG A 22 8.83 11.81 3.90
C ARG A 22 8.58 12.02 2.41
N GLU A 23 9.59 12.47 1.66
CA GLU A 23 9.49 12.67 0.22
C GLU A 23 9.17 11.37 -0.54
N LEU A 24 9.87 10.27 -0.20
CA LEU A 24 9.58 8.95 -0.78
C LEU A 24 8.16 8.48 -0.46
N ARG A 25 7.69 8.75 0.76
CA ARG A 25 6.35 8.38 1.21
C ARG A 25 5.28 9.16 0.46
N GLU A 26 5.42 10.47 0.36
CA GLU A 26 4.49 11.34 -0.38
C GLU A 26 4.40 10.93 -1.85
N ALA A 27 5.55 10.68 -2.49
CA ALA A 27 5.60 10.17 -3.85
C ALA A 27 4.91 8.80 -3.98
N HIS A 28 5.16 7.88 -3.03
CA HIS A 28 4.50 6.57 -3.02
C HIS A 28 2.98 6.70 -2.93
N PHE A 29 2.46 7.46 -1.96
CA PHE A 29 1.01 7.62 -1.77
C PHE A 29 0.34 8.30 -2.96
N LYS A 30 0.98 9.30 -3.57
CA LYS A 30 0.48 9.91 -4.80
C LYS A 30 0.38 8.89 -5.93
N ASN A 31 1.40 8.05 -6.09
CA ASN A 31 1.45 7.05 -7.16
C ASN A 31 0.47 5.89 -6.96
N VAL A 32 0.25 5.42 -5.72
CA VAL A 32 -0.70 4.32 -5.47
C VAL A 32 -2.15 4.79 -5.36
N GLY A 33 -2.38 6.06 -5.00
CA GLY A 33 -3.72 6.62 -4.80
C GLY A 33 -4.63 6.45 -6.02
N VAL A 34 -4.12 6.69 -7.22
CA VAL A 34 -4.88 6.54 -8.47
C VAL A 34 -5.41 5.12 -8.69
N TYR A 35 -4.67 4.10 -8.26
CA TYR A 35 -5.09 2.70 -8.37
C TYR A 35 -6.11 2.32 -7.32
N TYR A 36 -5.96 2.82 -6.08
CA TYR A 36 -6.98 2.64 -5.04
C TYR A 36 -8.32 3.28 -5.44
N ASP A 37 -8.28 4.49 -6.00
CA ASP A 37 -9.48 5.15 -6.52
C ASP A 37 -10.11 4.37 -7.67
N SER A 38 -9.30 3.85 -8.59
CA SER A 38 -9.76 3.01 -9.70
C SER A 38 -10.43 1.71 -9.22
N ILE A 39 -9.82 1.01 -8.25
CA ILE A 39 -10.39 -0.18 -7.62
C ILE A 39 -11.72 0.16 -6.95
N ARG A 40 -11.78 1.29 -6.22
CA ARG A 40 -13.01 1.74 -5.54
C ARG A 40 -14.12 2.00 -6.55
N GLN A 41 -13.84 2.72 -7.65
CA GLN A 41 -14.82 3.03 -8.69
C GLN A 41 -15.37 1.76 -9.35
N VAL A 42 -14.50 0.81 -9.72
CA VAL A 42 -14.93 -0.46 -10.33
C VAL A 42 -15.75 -1.30 -9.36
N LYS A 43 -15.35 -1.40 -8.08
CA LYS A 43 -16.14 -2.09 -7.06
C LYS A 43 -17.51 -1.44 -6.89
N THR A 44 -17.58 -0.10 -6.78
CA THR A 44 -18.86 0.61 -6.67
C THR A 44 -19.77 0.33 -7.85
N ALA A 45 -19.25 0.36 -9.08
CA ALA A 45 -20.02 0.05 -10.28
C ALA A 45 -20.56 -1.39 -10.23
N LEU A 46 -19.69 -2.36 -9.90
CA LEU A 46 -20.04 -3.77 -9.84
C LEU A 46 -21.10 -4.08 -8.78
N PHE A 47 -21.00 -3.48 -7.59
CA PHE A 47 -21.98 -3.69 -6.53
C PHE A 47 -23.29 -2.91 -6.76
N THR A 48 -23.27 -1.82 -7.52
CA THR A 48 -24.48 -1.09 -7.93
C THR A 48 -25.30 -1.87 -8.97
N THR A 49 -24.66 -2.72 -9.78
CA THR A 49 -25.34 -3.55 -10.80
C THR A 49 -25.93 -4.86 -10.25
N THR A 50 -25.88 -5.10 -8.94
CA THR A 50 -26.37 -6.35 -8.31
C THR A 50 -27.88 -6.57 -8.41
N GLY A 51 -28.65 -5.50 -8.67
CA GLY A 51 -30.09 -5.58 -8.95
C GLY A 51 -30.44 -5.83 -10.43
N ALA A 52 -29.44 -5.83 -11.32
CA ALA A 52 -29.58 -6.18 -12.73
C ALA A 52 -28.87 -7.51 -13.00
N ALA A 53 -29.19 -8.19 -14.10
CA ALA A 53 -28.41 -9.35 -14.55
C ALA A 53 -27.01 -8.88 -14.98
N ALA A 54 -26.10 -8.74 -14.02
CA ALA A 54 -24.69 -8.57 -14.30
C ALA A 54 -24.24 -9.80 -15.09
N THR A 55 -23.70 -9.59 -16.29
CA THR A 55 -23.20 -10.70 -17.10
C THR A 55 -21.91 -11.22 -16.47
N ASP A 56 -21.72 -12.54 -16.44
CA ASP A 56 -20.50 -13.18 -15.93
C ASP A 56 -19.23 -12.60 -16.56
N SER A 57 -19.34 -12.13 -17.81
CA SER A 57 -18.29 -11.42 -18.54
C SER A 57 -17.88 -10.09 -17.86
N LEU A 58 -18.83 -9.26 -17.42
CA LEU A 58 -18.54 -7.99 -16.73
C LEU A 58 -17.86 -8.23 -15.38
N LEU A 59 -18.31 -9.25 -14.64
CA LEU A 59 -17.71 -9.65 -13.37
C LEU A 59 -16.24 -10.10 -13.58
N SER A 60 -16.01 -10.96 -14.57
CA SER A 60 -14.67 -11.44 -14.91
C SER A 60 -13.72 -10.30 -15.28
N VAL A 61 -14.12 -9.42 -16.20
CA VAL A 61 -13.31 -8.27 -16.64
C VAL A 61 -13.01 -7.31 -15.47
N SER A 62 -14.00 -7.04 -14.63
CA SER A 62 -13.83 -6.14 -13.48
C SER A 62 -12.87 -6.72 -12.45
N ASN A 63 -12.98 -8.02 -12.15
CA ASN A 63 -12.06 -8.71 -11.25
C ASN A 63 -10.63 -8.71 -11.79
N GLN A 64 -10.44 -8.93 -13.10
CA GLN A 64 -9.12 -8.87 -13.71
C GLN A 64 -8.48 -7.49 -13.52
N LYS A 65 -9.21 -6.41 -13.81
CA LYS A 65 -8.71 -5.03 -13.61
C LYS A 65 -8.33 -4.76 -12.15
N ILE A 66 -9.16 -5.18 -11.20
CA ILE A 66 -8.87 -5.05 -9.77
C ILE A 66 -7.58 -5.78 -9.41
N ASN A 67 -7.38 -7.00 -9.91
CA ASN A 67 -6.18 -7.79 -9.66
C ASN A 67 -4.93 -7.13 -10.25
N ASP A 68 -5.00 -6.61 -11.48
CA ASP A 68 -3.88 -5.93 -12.14
C ASP A 68 -3.45 -4.68 -11.38
N TRP A 69 -4.41 -3.86 -10.93
CA TRP A 69 -4.11 -2.70 -10.11
C TRP A 69 -3.57 -3.06 -8.73
N GLN A 70 -4.09 -4.12 -8.09
CA GLN A 70 -3.57 -4.60 -6.81
C GLN A 70 -2.12 -5.11 -6.95
N SER A 71 -1.81 -5.80 -8.04
CA SER A 71 -0.44 -6.24 -8.37
C SER A 71 0.50 -5.04 -8.58
N THR A 72 0.00 -4.01 -9.27
CA THR A 72 0.75 -2.76 -9.49
C THR A 72 1.03 -2.03 -8.17
N ILE A 73 0.03 -1.93 -7.29
CA ILE A 73 0.19 -1.36 -5.94
C ILE A 73 1.26 -2.14 -5.16
N ASN A 74 1.19 -3.48 -5.15
CA ASN A 74 2.18 -4.31 -4.45
C ASN A 74 3.60 -4.06 -4.97
N SER A 75 3.77 -3.98 -6.29
CA SER A 75 5.06 -3.71 -6.93
C SER A 75 5.62 -2.34 -6.54
N LEU A 76 4.77 -1.31 -6.55
CA LEU A 76 5.14 0.05 -6.13
C LEU A 76 5.48 0.11 -4.63
N THR A 77 4.76 -0.63 -3.79
CA THR A 77 5.04 -0.72 -2.35
C THR A 77 6.38 -1.40 -2.09
N VAL A 78 6.70 -2.52 -2.75
CA VAL A 78 8.01 -3.17 -2.63
C VAL A 78 9.14 -2.22 -3.08
N SER A 79 8.95 -1.53 -4.21
CA SER A 79 9.93 -0.56 -4.70
C SER A 79 10.15 0.60 -3.71
N TYR A 80 9.08 1.13 -3.13
CA TYR A 80 9.16 2.16 -2.08
C TYR A 80 9.94 1.66 -0.86
N LEU A 81 9.61 0.47 -0.34
CA LEU A 81 10.29 -0.09 0.83
C LEU A 81 11.80 -0.31 0.56
N GLN A 82 12.16 -0.78 -0.64
CA GLN A 82 13.56 -0.91 -1.05
C GLN A 82 14.27 0.45 -1.09
N LYS A 83 13.61 1.51 -1.58
CA LYS A 83 14.20 2.87 -1.61
C LYS A 83 14.41 3.40 -0.19
N VAL A 84 13.45 3.20 0.72
CA VAL A 84 13.62 3.60 2.13
C VAL A 84 14.76 2.84 2.77
N ARG A 85 14.85 1.51 2.58
CA ARG A 85 15.93 0.68 3.11
C ARG A 85 17.32 1.19 2.70
N LYS A 86 17.47 1.72 1.48
CA LYS A 86 18.74 2.28 0.97
C LYS A 86 19.16 3.58 1.66
N LEU A 87 18.25 4.28 2.34
CA LEU A 87 18.59 5.50 3.10
C LEU A 87 19.23 5.17 4.46
N LEU A 88 19.12 3.93 4.90
CA LEU A 88 19.43 3.50 6.26
C LEU A 88 20.84 2.93 6.37
N THR A 89 21.47 3.13 7.53
CA THR A 89 22.72 2.43 7.88
C THR A 89 22.49 0.94 8.02
N GLU A 90 23.55 0.13 7.97
CA GLU A 90 23.45 -1.33 8.13
C GLU A 90 22.77 -1.75 9.45
N GLU A 91 23.00 -0.99 10.52
CA GLU A 91 22.37 -1.22 11.82
C GLU A 91 20.87 -0.92 11.77
N GLN A 92 20.49 0.23 11.20
CA GLN A 92 19.09 0.63 11.03
C GLN A 92 18.32 -0.33 10.10
N GLN A 93 18.97 -0.87 9.08
CA GLN A 93 18.36 -1.82 8.14
C GLN A 93 17.84 -3.08 8.86
N LYS A 94 18.53 -3.58 9.89
CA LYS A 94 18.08 -4.76 10.65
C LYS A 94 16.76 -4.51 11.36
N GLY A 95 16.62 -3.33 12.00
CA GLY A 95 15.36 -2.93 12.64
C GLY A 95 14.25 -2.67 11.62
N TYR A 96 14.60 -2.05 10.49
CA TYR A 96 13.68 -1.78 9.38
C TYR A 96 13.08 -3.06 8.80
N ASP A 97 13.91 -4.06 8.50
CA ASP A 97 13.47 -5.30 7.89
C ASP A 97 12.44 -6.03 8.79
N GLN A 98 12.65 -6.03 10.11
CA GLN A 98 11.69 -6.57 11.07
C GLN A 98 10.40 -5.73 11.16
N PHE A 99 10.53 -4.40 11.15
CA PHE A 99 9.40 -3.48 11.18
C PHE A 99 8.48 -3.70 9.97
N VAL A 100 9.03 -3.82 8.77
CA VAL A 100 8.27 -4.05 7.53
C VAL A 100 7.47 -5.34 7.61
N VAL A 101 8.06 -6.45 8.05
CA VAL A 101 7.36 -7.72 8.20
C VAL A 101 6.19 -7.61 9.18
N LYS A 102 6.42 -7.01 10.36
CA LYS A 102 5.36 -6.79 11.37
C LYS A 102 4.23 -5.90 10.82
N MET A 103 4.56 -4.87 10.05
CA MET A 103 3.59 -3.98 9.44
C MET A 103 2.71 -4.71 8.42
N MET A 104 3.30 -5.53 7.55
CA MET A 104 2.55 -6.28 6.52
C MET A 104 1.66 -7.36 7.14
N GLN A 105 2.10 -7.99 8.23
CA GLN A 105 1.28 -8.93 8.99
C GLN A 105 0.08 -8.25 9.65
N ARG A 106 0.25 -7.02 10.16
CA ARG A 106 -0.84 -6.20 10.72
C ARG A 106 -1.84 -5.74 9.65
N GLY A 107 -1.36 -5.43 8.44
CA GLY A 107 -2.20 -5.01 7.31
C GLY A 107 -3.18 -6.07 6.81
N ARG A 108 -2.94 -7.37 7.08
CA ARG A 108 -3.91 -8.44 6.77
C ARG A 108 -5.10 -8.52 7.73
N ARG A 109 -5.15 -7.67 8.76
CA ARG A 109 -6.18 -7.78 9.81
C ARG A 109 -7.48 -7.04 9.51
N ASP A 110 -7.65 -6.39 8.36
CA ASP A 110 -8.91 -5.71 8.08
C ASP A 110 -9.33 -5.59 6.60
N SER A 111 -9.96 -6.63 6.09
CA SER A 111 -11.06 -6.52 5.12
C SER A 111 -12.36 -7.18 5.65
N SER A 112 -12.38 -7.50 6.96
CA SER A 112 -13.48 -8.21 7.63
C SER A 112 -14.04 -7.50 8.86
N ARG A 113 -13.54 -6.33 9.26
CA ARG A 113 -14.23 -5.43 10.21
C ARG A 113 -14.68 -4.19 9.46
N GLY A 114 -15.78 -4.39 8.74
CA GLY A 114 -16.78 -3.34 8.75
C GLY A 114 -17.16 -3.06 10.21
N ARG A 115 -17.01 -1.81 10.61
CA ARG A 115 -17.86 -1.14 11.59
C ARG A 115 -17.94 0.31 11.22
#